data_AF-A0A831UAF1-F1
#
_entry.id   AF-A0A831UAF1-F1
#
_cell.length_a   1.000
_cell.length_b   1.000
_cell.length_c   1.000
_cell.angle_alpha   90.00
_cell.angle_beta   90.00
_cell.angle_gamma   90.00
#
_symmetry.space_group_name_H-M   'P 1'
#
loop_
_entity.id
_entity.type
_entity.pdbx_description
1 polymer ?
#
loop_
_entity_poly.entity_id
_entity_poly.type
_entity_poly.pdbx_seq_one_letter_code
_entity_poly.pdbx_strand_id
1 'polypeptide(L)'
;MKRIAIAFVSVLSGAVCAAAVEFGFEDDAQGWYAGVDASRGMANFSASGGKIGFDYVTPSGAFDPMIISPAISVSALREHWLVLELDLTAAPGAGAQSFQIFYVNPSGSFNEPQSRSFSVAPNLGPQTVVFDMTPVQPTRTTWEGTIVKVRIDPGGNANATELAGYRCEFDRIAITDDTDRDGINDDLERFWFGDLDTADAISDYDGDGVRDAVEIALGLNPLTNDAEDLPAAIPLGLTILALCLALAGARVAPHAVAAIAQRR
;
A
#
# COMPACT_ATOMS: atom_id res chain seq x y z
N MET A 1 -0.58 -13.22 59.48
CA MET A 1 -0.09 -12.29 58.44
C MET A 1 -0.76 -12.65 57.13
N LYS A 2 -1.72 -11.85 56.64
CA LYS A 2 -2.41 -12.09 55.36
C LYS A 2 -1.52 -11.56 54.22
N ARG A 3 -1.08 -12.43 53.32
CA ARG A 3 -0.35 -12.03 52.11
C ARG A 3 -1.37 -11.57 51.07
N ILE A 4 -1.34 -10.29 50.73
CA ILE A 4 -2.11 -9.71 49.63
C ILE A 4 -1.31 -10.02 48.36
N ALA A 5 -1.85 -10.86 47.48
CA ALA A 5 -1.33 -11.04 46.13
C ALA A 5 -1.90 -9.92 45.26
N ILE A 6 -1.05 -9.00 44.81
CA ILE A 6 -1.39 -7.99 43.82
C ILE A 6 -1.23 -8.66 42.45
N ALA A 7 -2.35 -8.96 41.79
CA ALA A 7 -2.34 -9.39 40.40
C ALA A 7 -2.08 -8.18 39.51
N PHE A 8 -0.89 -8.11 38.91
CA PHE A 8 -0.63 -7.23 37.79
C PHE A 8 -1.29 -7.86 36.56
N VAL A 9 -2.45 -7.34 36.18
CA VAL A 9 -2.99 -7.55 34.84
C VAL A 9 -2.21 -6.61 33.92
N SER A 10 -1.13 -7.10 33.32
CA SER A 10 -0.50 -6.39 32.21
C SER A 10 -1.43 -6.53 31.01
N VAL A 11 -2.21 -5.49 30.72
CA VAL A 11 -2.75 -5.31 29.39
C VAL A 11 -1.54 -4.98 28.52
N LEU A 12 -1.00 -5.97 27.80
CA LEU A 12 -0.17 -5.69 26.64
C LEU A 12 -1.08 -5.01 25.63
N SER A 13 -1.14 -3.68 25.69
CA SER A 13 -1.45 -2.88 24.52
C SER A 13 -0.30 -3.12 23.55
N GLY A 14 -0.49 -4.04 22.60
CA GLY A 14 0.41 -4.14 21.45
C GLY A 14 0.52 -2.75 20.86
N ALA A 15 1.74 -2.22 20.81
CA ALA A 15 2.01 -1.01 20.07
C ALA A 15 1.74 -1.35 18.61
N VAL A 16 0.54 -1.01 18.13
CA VAL A 16 0.26 -0.90 16.71
C VAL A 16 1.08 0.30 16.29
N CYS A 17 2.16 0.04 15.58
CA CYS A 17 3.01 1.11 15.14
C CYS A 17 2.23 1.93 14.12
N ALA A 18 2.06 3.20 14.46
CA ALA A 18 1.15 4.06 13.75
C ALA A 18 1.77 4.42 12.41
N ALA A 19 1.13 4.00 11.32
CA ALA A 19 1.19 4.75 10.09
C ALA A 19 0.98 6.23 10.42
N ALA A 20 1.70 7.15 9.76
CA ALA A 20 1.45 8.59 9.92
C ALA A 20 -0.04 8.91 9.76
N VAL A 21 -0.75 8.13 8.91
CA VAL A 21 -2.21 8.01 8.87
C VAL A 21 -2.63 6.60 8.44
N GLU A 22 -3.63 5.99 9.10
CA GLU A 22 -4.24 4.70 8.73
C GLU A 22 -5.76 4.79 8.63
N PHE A 23 -6.33 4.10 7.64
CA PHE A 23 -7.76 3.88 7.46
C PHE A 23 -8.03 2.38 7.27
N GLY A 24 -8.97 1.84 8.06
CA GLY A 24 -9.34 0.42 8.08
C GLY A 24 -10.86 0.16 8.03
N PHE A 25 -11.68 1.21 7.89
CA PHE A 25 -13.10 1.12 7.51
C PHE A 25 -14.00 0.18 8.33
N GLU A 26 -13.66 -0.09 9.58
CA GLU A 26 -14.40 -0.98 10.48
C GLU A 26 -15.84 -0.50 10.73
N ASP A 27 -15.99 0.80 10.97
CA ASP A 27 -17.26 1.40 11.38
C ASP A 27 -17.91 2.26 10.29
N ASP A 28 -17.11 2.98 9.49
CA ASP A 28 -17.58 3.90 8.46
C ASP A 28 -16.51 4.19 7.38
N ALA A 29 -16.82 5.12 6.47
CA ALA A 29 -15.91 5.54 5.40
C ALA A 29 -14.74 6.41 5.88
N GLN A 30 -14.67 6.76 7.17
CA GLN A 30 -13.63 7.57 7.79
C GLN A 30 -13.34 8.88 7.05
N GLY A 31 -14.38 9.48 6.46
CA GLY A 31 -14.30 10.73 5.70
C GLY A 31 -13.79 10.61 4.26
N TRP A 32 -13.55 9.39 3.76
CA TRP A 32 -13.33 9.14 2.34
C TRP A 32 -14.60 9.39 1.53
N TYR A 33 -14.43 9.91 0.32
CA TYR A 33 -15.55 10.21 -0.58
C TYR A 33 -15.19 9.99 -2.05
N ALA A 34 -16.19 9.65 -2.85
CA ALA A 34 -16.07 9.57 -4.30
C ALA A 34 -16.00 10.98 -4.92
N GLY A 35 -15.15 11.19 -5.92
CA GLY A 35 -14.99 12.50 -6.57
C GLY A 35 -16.20 12.94 -7.40
N VAL A 36 -16.16 14.18 -7.88
CA VAL A 36 -17.33 14.85 -8.51
C VAL A 36 -17.86 14.09 -9.74
N ASP A 37 -16.98 13.52 -10.56
CA ASP A 37 -17.37 12.76 -11.75
C ASP A 37 -17.48 11.25 -11.49
N ALA A 38 -17.15 10.76 -10.29
CA ALA A 38 -17.28 9.35 -9.93
C ALA A 38 -18.73 8.87 -10.07
N SER A 39 -19.71 9.72 -9.75
CA SER A 39 -21.15 9.41 -9.90
C SER A 39 -21.57 9.00 -11.31
N ARG A 40 -20.75 9.27 -12.33
CA ARG A 40 -21.04 8.88 -13.71
C ARG A 40 -20.79 7.40 -13.96
N GLY A 41 -19.86 6.76 -13.25
CA GLY A 41 -19.39 5.39 -13.51
C GLY A 41 -19.09 4.55 -12.26
N MET A 42 -19.31 5.08 -11.05
CA MET A 42 -19.19 4.39 -9.78
C MET A 42 -20.51 4.47 -9.01
N ALA A 43 -20.94 3.34 -8.49
CA ALA A 43 -22.14 3.20 -7.65
C ALA A 43 -21.79 2.51 -6.33
N ASN A 44 -22.72 2.56 -5.37
CA ASN A 44 -22.62 1.83 -4.10
C ASN A 44 -21.35 2.12 -3.29
N PHE A 45 -20.77 3.33 -3.43
CA PHE A 45 -19.64 3.76 -2.62
C PHE A 45 -20.04 3.80 -1.13
N SER A 46 -19.52 2.86 -0.35
CA SER A 46 -19.88 2.71 1.06
C SER A 46 -18.81 1.94 1.82
N ALA A 47 -18.76 2.15 3.14
CA ALA A 47 -17.99 1.31 4.04
C ALA A 47 -18.87 0.21 4.65
N SER A 48 -18.40 -1.02 4.64
CA SER A 48 -19.08 -2.17 5.23
C SER A 48 -18.10 -3.32 5.45
N GLY A 49 -18.19 -3.98 6.61
CA GLY A 49 -17.42 -5.19 6.90
C GLY A 49 -15.91 -4.98 6.93
N GLY A 50 -15.42 -3.84 7.45
CA GLY A 50 -13.98 -3.53 7.51
C GLY A 50 -13.40 -3.07 6.18
N LYS A 51 -14.24 -2.69 5.20
CA LYS A 51 -13.80 -2.26 3.86
C LYS A 51 -14.53 -1.01 3.42
N ILE A 52 -13.90 -0.21 2.57
CA ILE A 52 -14.59 0.76 1.72
C ILE A 52 -14.58 0.28 0.27
N GLY A 53 -15.74 0.30 -0.39
CA GLY A 53 -15.85 -0.24 -1.73
C GLY A 53 -16.92 0.42 -2.57
N PHE A 54 -16.87 0.15 -3.86
CA PHE A 54 -17.81 0.63 -4.86
C PHE A 54 -17.85 -0.31 -6.06
N ASP A 55 -18.96 -0.24 -6.80
CA ASP A 55 -19.16 -0.99 -8.03
C ASP A 55 -18.95 -0.05 -9.23
N TYR A 56 -18.20 -0.51 -10.23
CA TYR A 56 -18.15 0.18 -11.51
C TYR A 56 -19.41 -0.14 -12.30
N VAL A 57 -20.09 0.90 -12.75
CA VAL A 57 -21.31 0.82 -13.56
C VAL A 57 -21.08 1.46 -14.92
N THR A 58 -21.91 1.08 -15.90
CA THR A 58 -21.83 1.67 -17.24
C THR A 58 -21.90 3.18 -17.15
N PRO A 59 -20.87 3.89 -17.65
CA PRO A 59 -20.80 5.30 -17.39
C PRO A 59 -21.80 6.10 -18.22
N SER A 60 -22.39 7.13 -17.63
CA SER A 60 -23.31 8.06 -18.31
C SER A 60 -22.58 9.14 -19.15
N GLY A 61 -21.26 9.19 -19.09
CA GLY A 61 -20.40 10.12 -19.84
C GLY A 61 -18.93 9.89 -19.53
N ALA A 62 -18.05 10.78 -20.00
CA ALA A 62 -16.64 10.75 -19.59
C ALA A 62 -16.56 10.82 -18.06
N PHE A 63 -15.82 9.90 -17.46
CA PHE A 63 -15.64 9.87 -16.01
C PHE A 63 -14.22 9.51 -15.67
N ASP A 64 -13.86 9.89 -14.46
CA ASP A 64 -12.55 9.71 -13.88
C ASP A 64 -12.79 8.99 -12.55
N PRO A 65 -12.56 7.66 -12.47
CA PRO A 65 -12.83 6.92 -11.26
C PRO A 65 -11.88 7.45 -10.20
N MET A 66 -12.42 8.10 -9.16
CA MET A 66 -11.58 8.65 -8.12
C MET A 66 -12.26 8.56 -6.75
N ILE A 67 -11.48 8.20 -5.75
CA ILE A 67 -11.80 8.32 -4.34
C ILE A 67 -10.77 9.24 -3.69
N ILE A 68 -11.20 10.04 -2.73
CA ILE A 68 -10.37 11.08 -2.12
C ILE A 68 -10.41 10.92 -0.62
N SER A 69 -9.23 10.99 -0.01
CA SER A 69 -9.05 10.87 1.43
C SER A 69 -9.71 12.05 2.19
N PRO A 70 -10.00 11.87 3.49
CA PRO A 70 -10.17 13.01 4.39
C PRO A 70 -8.89 13.86 4.43
N ALA A 71 -8.95 14.99 5.13
CA ALA A 71 -7.77 15.81 5.37
C ALA A 71 -6.74 15.01 6.19
N ILE A 72 -5.50 15.03 5.72
CA ILE A 72 -4.32 14.46 6.38
C ILE A 72 -3.25 15.54 6.55
N SER A 73 -2.18 15.23 7.28
CA SER A 73 -1.05 16.14 7.47
C SER A 73 0.25 15.35 7.51
N VAL A 74 0.72 14.92 6.34
CA VAL A 74 1.95 14.14 6.18
C VAL A 74 3.05 15.03 5.61
N SER A 75 4.29 14.88 6.08
CA SER A 75 5.41 15.68 5.57
C SER A 75 5.76 15.21 4.17
N ALA A 76 5.82 16.12 3.20
CA ALA A 76 6.35 15.77 1.87
C ALA A 76 7.87 15.71 1.84
N LEU A 77 8.57 16.11 2.92
CA LEU A 77 10.04 16.13 3.00
C LEU A 77 10.64 14.85 3.58
N ARG A 78 9.82 14.00 4.21
CA ARG A 78 10.25 12.75 4.81
C ARG A 78 9.94 11.58 3.87
N GLU A 79 10.69 10.51 4.01
CA GLU A 79 10.36 9.22 3.40
C GLU A 79 9.11 8.66 4.06
N HIS A 80 8.21 8.18 3.21
CA HIS A 80 6.93 7.60 3.57
C HIS A 80 6.61 6.50 2.57
N TRP A 81 5.82 5.53 2.98
CA TRP A 81 5.38 4.44 2.14
C TRP A 81 3.86 4.40 2.10
N LEU A 82 3.27 4.34 0.91
CA LEU A 82 1.83 4.10 0.79
C LEU A 82 1.59 2.59 0.78
N VAL A 83 0.65 2.15 1.61
CA VAL A 83 0.15 0.78 1.66
C VAL A 83 -1.33 0.78 1.29
N LEU A 84 -1.68 -0.06 0.32
CA LEU A 84 -3.06 -0.34 -0.09
C LEU A 84 -3.29 -1.84 0.02
N GLU A 85 -4.21 -2.25 0.89
CA GLU A 85 -4.75 -3.61 0.90
C GLU A 85 -6.12 -3.54 0.23
N LEU A 86 -6.23 -4.19 -0.93
CA LEU A 86 -7.40 -4.07 -1.79
C LEU A 86 -7.78 -5.39 -2.46
N ASP A 87 -9.03 -5.51 -2.86
CA ASP A 87 -9.53 -6.57 -3.73
C ASP A 87 -10.24 -5.95 -4.95
N LEU A 88 -10.03 -6.58 -6.10
CA LEU A 88 -10.67 -6.22 -7.35
C LEU A 88 -11.36 -7.47 -7.89
N THR A 89 -12.67 -7.44 -8.01
CA THR A 89 -13.45 -8.56 -8.55
C THR A 89 -14.11 -8.15 -9.86
N ALA A 90 -14.24 -9.08 -10.79
CA ALA A 90 -14.81 -8.82 -12.11
C ALA A 90 -15.31 -10.10 -12.79
N ALA A 91 -16.03 -9.97 -13.91
CA ALA A 91 -16.42 -11.12 -14.73
C ALA A 91 -15.20 -11.92 -15.24
N PRO A 92 -15.35 -13.25 -15.50
CA PRO A 92 -14.25 -14.05 -16.04
C PRO A 92 -13.69 -13.49 -17.35
N GLY A 93 -12.36 -13.48 -17.48
CA GLY A 93 -11.67 -12.92 -18.65
C GLY A 93 -11.42 -11.41 -18.58
N ALA A 94 -11.87 -10.75 -17.52
CA ALA A 94 -11.50 -9.37 -17.20
C ALA A 94 -9.98 -9.20 -17.05
N GLY A 95 -9.46 -8.08 -17.58
CA GLY A 95 -8.04 -7.73 -17.54
C GLY A 95 -7.66 -6.92 -16.31
N ALA A 96 -6.35 -6.81 -16.07
CA ALA A 96 -5.82 -5.95 -15.03
C ALA A 96 -6.17 -4.47 -15.28
N GLN A 97 -6.42 -3.74 -14.20
CA GLN A 97 -6.77 -2.33 -14.23
C GLN A 97 -5.63 -1.46 -13.74
N SER A 98 -5.37 -0.36 -14.45
CA SER A 98 -4.40 0.64 -14.03
C SER A 98 -5.00 1.50 -12.94
N PHE A 99 -4.34 1.55 -11.80
CA PHE A 99 -4.62 2.48 -10.70
C PHE A 99 -3.61 3.62 -10.79
N GLN A 100 -4.02 4.83 -10.43
CA GLN A 100 -3.11 5.96 -10.29
C GLN A 100 -3.35 6.69 -8.96
N ILE A 101 -2.30 6.99 -8.22
CA ILE A 101 -2.38 7.70 -6.95
C ILE A 101 -1.82 9.10 -7.13
N PHE A 102 -2.59 10.09 -6.69
CA PHE A 102 -2.21 11.49 -6.67
C PHE A 102 -2.11 12.01 -5.25
N TYR A 103 -1.17 12.92 -5.05
CA TYR A 103 -1.05 13.62 -3.79
C TYR A 103 -1.45 15.09 -3.93
N VAL A 104 -2.07 15.61 -2.87
CA VAL A 104 -2.58 16.98 -2.83
C VAL A 104 -1.70 17.82 -1.93
N ASN A 105 -1.24 18.95 -2.45
CA ASN A 105 -0.50 19.95 -1.69
C ASN A 105 -1.46 20.94 -0.98
N PRO A 106 -0.98 21.85 -0.12
CA PRO A 106 -1.84 22.79 0.60
C PRO A 106 -2.57 23.79 -0.32
N SER A 107 -2.12 23.98 -1.56
CA SER A 107 -2.85 24.79 -2.55
C SER A 107 -4.02 24.05 -3.20
N GLY A 108 -4.24 22.78 -2.85
CA GLY A 108 -5.32 21.95 -3.37
C GLY A 108 -5.05 21.37 -4.76
N SER A 109 -3.83 21.50 -5.28
CA SER A 109 -3.45 20.99 -6.59
C SER A 109 -2.97 19.54 -6.48
N PHE A 110 -3.41 18.68 -7.40
CA PHE A 110 -2.86 17.34 -7.57
C PHE A 110 -1.47 17.41 -8.19
N ASN A 111 -0.53 16.64 -7.65
CA ASN A 111 0.86 16.64 -8.10
C ASN A 111 1.13 15.49 -9.08
N GLU A 112 0.86 15.74 -10.38
CA GLU A 112 1.02 14.75 -11.45
C GLU A 112 2.45 14.15 -11.54
N PRO A 113 3.55 14.94 -11.50
CA PRO A 113 4.91 14.38 -11.50
C PRO A 113 5.21 13.44 -10.33
N GLN A 114 4.45 13.58 -9.24
CA GLN A 114 4.59 12.74 -8.06
C GLN A 114 3.55 11.62 -8.04
N SER A 115 2.71 11.46 -9.06
CA SER A 115 1.76 10.36 -9.06
C SER A 115 2.44 9.00 -9.20
N ARG A 116 1.69 7.94 -8.88
CA ARG A 116 2.13 6.54 -8.97
C ARG A 116 1.09 5.72 -9.69
N SER A 117 1.52 4.97 -10.69
CA SER A 117 0.62 4.08 -11.43
C SER A 117 1.03 2.63 -11.25
N PHE A 118 0.04 1.76 -11.11
CA PHE A 118 0.24 0.33 -10.95
C PHE A 118 -0.93 -0.45 -11.52
N SER A 119 -0.74 -1.75 -11.76
CA SER A 119 -1.80 -2.60 -12.32
C SER A 119 -2.31 -3.57 -11.26
N VAL A 120 -3.63 -3.63 -11.07
CA VAL A 120 -4.30 -4.59 -10.19
C VAL A 120 -5.02 -5.62 -11.04
N ALA A 121 -4.69 -6.90 -10.87
CA ALA A 121 -5.38 -7.97 -11.57
C ALA A 121 -6.67 -8.35 -10.82
N PRO A 122 -7.82 -8.49 -11.51
CA PRO A 122 -9.04 -8.89 -10.84
C PRO A 122 -9.03 -10.38 -10.49
N ASN A 123 -9.83 -10.76 -9.49
CA ASN A 123 -10.13 -12.13 -9.10
C ASN A 123 -8.93 -12.94 -8.55
N LEU A 124 -7.91 -12.27 -8.01
CA LEU A 124 -6.81 -12.91 -7.28
C LEU A 124 -7.07 -13.01 -5.76
N GLY A 125 -8.20 -12.48 -5.30
CA GLY A 125 -8.42 -12.20 -3.88
C GLY A 125 -7.69 -10.94 -3.45
N PRO A 126 -7.58 -10.69 -2.12
CA PRO A 126 -6.95 -9.49 -1.64
C PRO A 126 -5.47 -9.40 -2.03
N GLN A 127 -5.02 -8.18 -2.26
CA GLN A 127 -3.71 -7.84 -2.80
C GLN A 127 -3.15 -6.68 -1.99
N THR A 128 -1.88 -6.76 -1.64
CA THR A 128 -1.17 -5.67 -0.97
C THR A 128 -0.29 -4.96 -1.98
N VAL A 129 -0.49 -3.66 -2.10
CA VAL A 129 0.31 -2.76 -2.93
C VAL A 129 1.06 -1.81 -2.02
N VAL A 130 2.39 -1.87 -2.08
CA VAL A 130 3.26 -1.01 -1.28
C VAL A 130 4.18 -0.24 -2.21
N PHE A 131 4.35 1.05 -1.95
CA PHE A 131 5.33 1.83 -2.68
C PHE A 131 5.89 3.04 -1.95
N ASP A 132 7.16 3.29 -2.24
CA ASP A 132 7.96 4.39 -1.73
C ASP A 132 7.49 5.74 -2.31
N MET A 133 7.18 6.65 -1.39
CA MET A 133 6.78 8.03 -1.65
C MET A 133 7.95 9.02 -1.59
N THR A 134 9.19 8.56 -1.44
CA THR A 134 10.38 9.39 -1.20
C THR A 134 10.46 10.59 -2.15
N PRO A 135 10.75 11.79 -1.61
CA PRO A 135 10.58 13.05 -2.36
C PRO A 135 11.62 13.22 -3.46
N VAL A 136 12.75 12.52 -3.35
CA VAL A 136 13.87 12.58 -4.30
C VAL A 136 14.14 11.19 -4.84
N GLN A 137 13.48 10.87 -5.95
CA GLN A 137 13.83 9.72 -6.78
C GLN A 137 14.44 10.21 -8.10
N PRO A 138 15.24 9.40 -8.83
CA PRO A 138 15.98 9.82 -10.02
C PRO A 138 15.15 10.46 -11.16
N THR A 139 13.83 10.42 -11.08
CA THR A 139 12.87 11.00 -12.04
C THR A 139 11.93 12.04 -11.42
N ARG A 140 12.12 12.42 -10.15
CA ARG A 140 11.16 13.24 -9.39
C ARG A 140 11.76 14.55 -8.92
N THR A 141 11.00 15.62 -9.07
CA THR A 141 11.30 16.90 -8.44
C THR A 141 11.10 16.77 -6.94
N THR A 142 12.01 17.31 -6.12
CA THR A 142 11.83 17.37 -4.67
C THR A 142 10.47 17.97 -4.35
N TRP A 143 9.67 17.27 -3.55
CA TRP A 143 8.43 17.82 -3.01
C TRP A 143 8.69 18.42 -1.63
N GLU A 144 8.70 19.74 -1.53
CA GLU A 144 8.71 20.43 -0.24
C GLU A 144 7.29 20.74 0.23
N GLY A 145 7.00 20.54 1.52
CA GLY A 145 5.73 20.94 2.16
C GLY A 145 4.97 19.80 2.84
N THR A 146 3.64 19.86 2.76
CA THR A 146 2.71 18.95 3.45
C THR A 146 1.75 18.32 2.46
N ILE A 147 1.60 17.00 2.53
CA ILE A 147 0.53 16.25 1.87
C ILE A 147 -0.74 16.44 2.69
N VAL A 148 -1.78 17.01 2.07
CA VAL A 148 -3.04 17.31 2.77
C VAL A 148 -4.17 16.35 2.42
N LYS A 149 -4.06 15.64 1.28
CA LYS A 149 -4.96 14.55 0.85
C LYS A 149 -4.24 13.59 -0.08
N VAL A 150 -4.78 12.39 -0.18
CA VAL A 150 -4.50 11.42 -1.25
C VAL A 150 -5.74 11.29 -2.12
N ARG A 151 -5.55 11.23 -3.43
CA ARG A 151 -6.57 10.82 -4.40
C ARG A 151 -6.11 9.51 -5.02
N ILE A 152 -7.01 8.54 -5.05
CA ILE A 152 -6.79 7.24 -5.65
C ILE A 152 -7.72 7.15 -6.84
N ASP A 153 -7.15 6.85 -7.99
CA ASP A 153 -7.86 6.65 -9.24
C ASP A 153 -7.82 5.18 -9.62
N PRO A 154 -8.81 4.40 -9.16
CA PRO A 154 -8.85 2.98 -9.44
C PRO A 154 -9.43 2.81 -10.86
N GLY A 155 -8.58 2.62 -11.86
CA GLY A 155 -8.99 2.46 -13.25
C GLY A 155 -8.60 3.63 -14.15
N GLY A 156 -8.26 3.34 -15.41
CA GLY A 156 -7.91 4.36 -16.39
C GLY A 156 -9.13 5.02 -17.03
N ASN A 157 -9.05 6.32 -17.30
CA ASN A 157 -10.10 7.10 -17.96
C ASN A 157 -10.42 6.63 -19.41
N ALA A 158 -9.47 5.99 -20.09
CA ALA A 158 -9.57 5.64 -21.50
C ALA A 158 -10.58 4.51 -21.78
N ASN A 159 -10.80 3.63 -20.79
CA ASN A 159 -11.59 2.41 -20.93
C ASN A 159 -12.77 2.38 -19.94
N ALA A 160 -13.33 3.55 -19.65
CA ALA A 160 -14.47 3.79 -18.77
C ALA A 160 -15.61 2.74 -18.88
N THR A 161 -15.98 2.32 -20.11
CA THR A 161 -17.03 1.31 -20.32
C THR A 161 -16.59 -0.12 -19.99
N GLU A 162 -15.29 -0.43 -20.13
CA GLU A 162 -14.74 -1.76 -19.85
C GLU A 162 -14.62 -2.03 -18.35
N LEU A 163 -14.66 -0.98 -17.52
CA LEU A 163 -14.70 -1.08 -16.07
C LEU A 163 -16.07 -1.57 -15.56
N ALA A 164 -17.14 -1.43 -16.33
CA ALA A 164 -18.48 -1.80 -15.86
C ALA A 164 -18.54 -3.29 -15.47
N GLY A 165 -19.02 -3.56 -14.25
CA GLY A 165 -19.09 -4.91 -13.69
C GLY A 165 -17.87 -5.33 -12.86
N TYR A 166 -16.88 -4.45 -12.69
CA TYR A 166 -15.85 -4.62 -11.67
C TYR A 166 -16.40 -4.13 -10.31
N ARG A 167 -15.87 -4.67 -9.22
CA ARG A 167 -16.02 -4.14 -7.86
C ARG A 167 -14.64 -3.99 -7.24
N CYS A 168 -14.37 -2.80 -6.70
CA CYS A 168 -13.13 -2.48 -6.02
C CYS A 168 -13.43 -2.25 -4.54
N GLU A 169 -12.63 -2.87 -3.68
CA GLU A 169 -12.71 -2.74 -2.23
C GLU A 169 -11.31 -2.49 -1.67
N PHE A 170 -11.22 -1.62 -0.67
CA PHE A 170 -10.01 -1.39 0.11
C PHE A 170 -10.29 -1.80 1.55
N ASP A 171 -9.52 -2.75 2.04
CA ASP A 171 -9.50 -3.20 3.43
C ASP A 171 -8.67 -2.21 4.28
N ARG A 172 -7.54 -1.75 3.73
CA ARG A 172 -6.64 -0.81 4.42
C ARG A 172 -6.02 0.18 3.45
N ILE A 173 -5.97 1.44 3.87
CA ILE A 173 -5.18 2.49 3.22
C ILE A 173 -4.32 3.16 4.29
N ALA A 174 -3.00 3.09 4.17
CA ALA A 174 -2.08 3.64 5.15
C ALA A 174 -0.91 4.38 4.50
N ILE A 175 -0.41 5.41 5.18
CA ILE A 175 0.88 6.04 4.88
C ILE A 175 1.80 5.78 6.06
N THR A 176 2.79 4.92 5.87
CA THR A 176 3.71 4.46 6.91
C THR A 176 5.05 5.21 6.83
N ASP A 177 5.80 5.21 7.93
CA ASP A 177 7.13 5.82 8.00
C ASP A 177 8.23 4.77 7.73
N ASP A 178 9.48 5.24 7.68
CA ASP A 178 10.73 4.48 7.82
C ASP A 178 11.54 5.25 8.88
N THR A 179 11.57 4.72 10.10
CA THR A 179 12.02 5.45 11.30
C THR A 179 13.53 5.50 11.42
N ASP A 180 14.22 4.39 11.15
CA ASP A 180 15.68 4.21 11.16
C ASP A 180 16.33 4.58 9.82
N ARG A 181 15.56 4.67 8.74
CA ARG A 181 15.96 5.16 7.41
C ARG A 181 16.89 4.21 6.69
N ASP A 182 16.60 2.93 6.78
CA ASP A 182 17.37 1.90 6.09
C ASP A 182 16.75 1.46 4.75
N GLY A 183 15.59 2.00 4.39
CA GLY A 183 14.90 1.70 3.14
C GLY A 183 13.96 0.50 3.21
N ILE A 184 13.73 -0.05 4.40
CA ILE A 184 12.61 -0.94 4.72
C ILE A 184 11.60 -0.10 5.51
N ASN A 185 10.30 -0.28 5.27
CA ASN A 185 9.32 0.48 6.02
C ASN A 185 9.00 -0.19 7.36
N ASP A 186 8.66 0.66 8.32
CA ASP A 186 8.26 0.33 9.69
C ASP A 186 7.25 -0.83 9.80
N ASP A 187 6.31 -0.92 8.85
CA ASP A 187 5.24 -1.92 8.85
C ASP A 187 5.78 -3.29 8.43
N LEU A 188 6.65 -3.32 7.42
CA LEU A 188 7.26 -4.53 6.88
C LEU A 188 8.30 -5.10 7.85
N GLU A 189 9.10 -4.25 8.49
CA GLU A 189 10.07 -4.69 9.49
C GLU A 189 9.37 -5.35 10.68
N ARG A 190 8.31 -4.73 11.19
CA ARG A 190 7.56 -5.31 12.31
C ARG A 190 6.73 -6.51 11.92
N PHE A 191 6.28 -6.58 10.68
CA PHE A 191 5.59 -7.75 10.17
C PHE A 191 6.51 -8.97 10.13
N TRP A 192 7.71 -8.83 9.57
CA TRP A 192 8.65 -9.92 9.38
C TRP A 192 9.50 -10.21 10.62
N PHE A 193 10.03 -9.18 11.26
CA PHE A 193 11.04 -9.31 12.31
C PHE A 193 10.53 -8.95 13.70
N GLY A 194 9.45 -8.16 13.78
CA GLY A 194 8.81 -7.78 15.05
C GLY A 194 9.41 -6.55 15.74
N ASP A 195 10.46 -5.97 15.17
CA ASP A 195 11.10 -4.73 15.61
C ASP A 195 11.62 -3.94 14.38
N LEU A 196 12.36 -2.86 14.64
CA LEU A 196 12.96 -1.96 13.64
C LEU A 196 14.50 -2.11 13.55
N ASP A 197 15.07 -3.05 14.29
CA ASP A 197 16.52 -3.15 14.47
C ASP A 197 17.11 -4.43 13.83
N THR A 198 16.25 -5.41 13.53
CA THR A 198 16.65 -6.73 13.07
C THR A 198 17.08 -6.76 11.62
N ALA A 199 16.41 -6.01 10.75
CA ALA A 199 16.75 -5.90 9.33
C ALA A 199 17.25 -4.49 9.03
N ASP A 200 18.09 -4.37 8.01
CA ASP A 200 18.58 -3.11 7.48
C ASP A 200 18.82 -3.19 5.96
N ALA A 201 19.38 -2.13 5.37
CA ALA A 201 19.67 -2.04 3.94
C ALA A 201 20.58 -3.17 3.39
N ILE A 202 21.30 -3.89 4.25
CA ILE A 202 22.28 -4.92 3.89
C ILE A 202 22.07 -6.26 4.59
N SER A 203 21.10 -6.38 5.49
CA SER A 203 20.78 -7.61 6.21
C SER A 203 20.27 -8.70 5.26
N ASP A 204 20.41 -9.94 5.71
CA ASP A 204 20.09 -11.20 5.03
C ASP A 204 19.77 -12.17 6.18
N TYR A 205 18.52 -12.11 6.66
CA TYR A 205 18.11 -12.69 7.94
C TYR A 205 18.19 -14.22 7.91
N ASP A 206 17.85 -14.83 6.78
CA ASP A 206 17.82 -16.26 6.60
C ASP A 206 19.15 -16.85 6.05
N GLY A 207 20.04 -15.99 5.55
CA GLY A 207 21.38 -16.32 5.11
C GLY A 207 21.44 -16.97 3.73
N ASP A 208 20.44 -16.77 2.88
CA ASP A 208 20.37 -17.35 1.53
C ASP A 208 21.17 -16.57 0.47
N GLY A 209 21.69 -15.39 0.83
CA GLY A 209 22.50 -14.53 -0.03
C GLY A 209 21.70 -13.46 -0.78
N VAL A 210 20.38 -13.38 -0.56
CA VAL A 210 19.50 -12.28 -0.96
C VAL A 210 19.31 -11.37 0.26
N ARG A 211 19.22 -10.06 0.05
CA ARG A 211 19.04 -9.12 1.17
C ARG A 211 17.57 -9.04 1.56
N ASP A 212 17.29 -8.86 2.84
CA ASP A 212 15.93 -8.70 3.37
C ASP A 212 15.16 -7.60 2.63
N ALA A 213 15.78 -6.43 2.47
CA ALA A 213 15.20 -5.31 1.74
C ALA A 213 14.87 -5.64 0.27
N VAL A 214 15.65 -6.53 -0.36
CA VAL A 214 15.42 -6.99 -1.74
C VAL A 214 14.28 -8.00 -1.76
N GLU A 215 14.28 -8.99 -0.88
CA GLU A 215 13.23 -10.00 -0.79
C GLU A 215 11.87 -9.36 -0.52
N ILE A 216 11.80 -8.48 0.48
CA ILE A 216 10.62 -7.70 0.82
C ILE A 216 10.17 -6.85 -0.39
N ALA A 217 11.11 -6.18 -1.07
CA ALA A 217 10.79 -5.45 -2.30
C ALA A 217 10.36 -6.37 -3.44
N LEU A 218 10.70 -7.65 -3.44
CA LEU A 218 10.26 -8.64 -4.43
C LEU A 218 8.95 -9.34 -4.02
N GLY A 219 8.46 -9.14 -2.79
CA GLY A 219 7.32 -9.85 -2.22
C GLY A 219 7.63 -11.28 -1.78
N LEU A 220 8.92 -11.58 -1.57
CA LEU A 220 9.41 -12.84 -1.01
C LEU A 220 9.40 -12.77 0.52
N ASN A 221 9.60 -13.92 1.18
CA ASN A 221 9.62 -14.02 2.62
C ASN A 221 11.06 -14.01 3.14
N PRO A 222 11.52 -12.92 3.80
CA PRO A 222 12.91 -12.79 4.29
C PRO A 222 13.25 -13.75 5.46
N LEU A 223 12.28 -14.55 5.92
CA LEU A 223 12.48 -15.56 6.96
C LEU A 223 12.72 -16.96 6.38
N THR A 224 12.68 -17.12 5.06
CA THR A 224 12.79 -18.42 4.38
C THR A 224 13.62 -18.32 3.11
N ASN A 225 14.36 -19.41 2.83
CA ASN A 225 15.24 -19.49 1.68
C ASN A 225 14.43 -19.57 0.39
N ASP A 226 14.18 -18.40 -0.17
CA ASP A 226 13.45 -18.18 -1.42
C ASP A 226 14.43 -17.83 -2.56
N ALA A 227 15.75 -17.87 -2.33
CA ALA A 227 16.76 -17.63 -3.36
C ALA A 227 16.58 -18.50 -4.62
N GLU A 228 16.04 -19.71 -4.49
CA GLU A 228 15.75 -20.60 -5.63
C GLU A 228 14.55 -20.12 -6.48
N ASP A 229 13.65 -19.32 -5.90
CA ASP A 229 12.50 -18.72 -6.60
C ASP A 229 12.89 -17.44 -7.37
N LEU A 230 14.11 -16.94 -7.18
CA LEU A 230 14.65 -15.85 -7.99
C LEU A 230 14.96 -16.35 -9.41
N PRO A 231 14.63 -15.56 -10.46
CA PRO A 231 14.99 -15.93 -11.82
C PRO A 231 16.51 -16.08 -11.93
N ALA A 232 16.96 -17.22 -12.49
CA ALA A 232 18.36 -17.67 -12.61
C ALA A 232 19.34 -16.72 -13.35
N ALA A 233 18.92 -15.50 -13.67
CA ALA A 233 19.70 -14.45 -14.31
C ALA A 233 20.46 -13.52 -13.32
N ILE A 234 20.45 -13.82 -12.02
CA ILE A 234 21.18 -13.04 -11.01
C ILE A 234 22.40 -13.86 -10.55
N PRO A 235 23.63 -13.55 -11.02
CA PRO A 235 24.82 -14.21 -10.50
C PRO A 235 24.96 -13.89 -9.00
N LEU A 236 25.30 -14.91 -8.20
CA LEU A 236 25.55 -14.86 -6.75
C LEU A 236 26.76 -13.99 -6.32
N GLY A 237 27.10 -12.97 -7.10
CA GLY A 237 28.15 -12.02 -6.80
C GLY A 237 27.80 -10.67 -7.42
N LEU A 238 27.46 -9.72 -6.56
CA LEU A 238 27.33 -8.28 -6.85
C LEU A 238 25.98 -7.82 -7.47
N THR A 239 24.97 -7.68 -6.61
CA THR A 239 24.25 -6.41 -6.24
C THR A 239 23.89 -5.33 -7.29
N ILE A 240 24.11 -5.50 -8.59
CA ILE A 240 23.91 -4.41 -9.57
C ILE A 240 22.53 -4.45 -10.26
N LEU A 241 21.75 -5.54 -10.13
CA LEU A 241 20.40 -5.62 -10.74
C LEU A 241 19.24 -5.39 -9.74
N ALA A 242 19.45 -5.68 -8.45
CA ALA A 242 18.61 -5.13 -7.37
C ALA A 242 18.58 -3.58 -7.40
N LEU A 243 19.67 -2.99 -7.94
CA LEU A 243 19.89 -1.56 -8.15
C LEU A 243 19.09 -0.93 -9.32
N CYS A 244 18.36 -1.72 -10.13
CA CYS A 244 17.61 -1.18 -11.29
C CYS A 244 16.10 -1.46 -11.31
N LEU A 245 15.56 -2.37 -10.49
CA LEU A 245 14.11 -2.71 -10.46
C LEU A 245 13.39 -2.43 -9.12
N ALA A 246 14.10 -1.97 -8.08
CA ALA A 246 13.47 -1.18 -7.01
C ALA A 246 13.01 0.20 -7.56
N LEU A 247 13.55 0.65 -8.70
CA LEU A 247 13.11 1.83 -9.46
C LEU A 247 11.93 1.52 -10.40
N ALA A 248 10.71 1.43 -9.87
CA ALA A 248 9.47 1.72 -10.63
C ALA A 248 8.25 2.00 -9.73
N GLY A 249 8.35 1.80 -8.42
CA GLY A 249 7.42 2.44 -7.47
C GLY A 249 6.01 1.86 -7.41
N ALA A 250 5.79 0.60 -7.80
CA ALA A 250 4.63 -0.17 -7.35
C ALA A 250 4.82 -1.66 -7.59
N ARG A 251 4.47 -2.47 -6.59
CA ARG A 251 4.36 -3.92 -6.73
C ARG A 251 3.09 -4.41 -6.07
N VAL A 252 2.42 -5.31 -6.76
CA VAL A 252 1.20 -5.99 -6.31
C VAL A 252 1.61 -7.41 -5.95
N ALA A 253 1.67 -7.71 -4.66
CA ALA A 253 1.92 -9.08 -4.21
C ALA A 253 0.57 -9.80 -4.06
N PRO A 254 0.29 -10.87 -4.82
CA PRO A 254 -0.81 -11.77 -4.49
C PRO A 254 -0.43 -12.50 -3.19
N HIS A 255 -1.13 -12.16 -2.10
CA HIS A 255 -0.98 -12.67 -0.73
C HIS A 255 0.28 -13.53 -0.44
N ALA A 256 1.32 -12.88 0.07
CA ALA A 256 2.19 -13.43 1.11
C ALA A 256 1.77 -12.89 2.49
N VAL A 257 0.47 -12.69 2.75
CA VAL A 257 -0.01 -12.29 4.08
C VAL A 257 -1.35 -12.93 4.37
N ALA A 258 -1.35 -14.20 4.77
CA ALA A 258 -2.46 -14.80 5.50
C ALA A 258 -2.48 -14.36 6.99
N ALA A 259 -1.61 -13.44 7.41
CA ALA A 259 -1.36 -13.15 8.83
C ALA A 259 -1.95 -11.82 9.34
N ILE A 260 -2.23 -10.83 8.50
CA ILE A 260 -2.85 -9.55 8.95
C ILE A 260 -4.37 -9.71 9.12
N ALA A 261 -5.03 -10.55 8.32
CA ALA A 261 -6.47 -10.83 8.47
C ALA A 261 -6.82 -11.80 9.63
N GLN A 262 -5.85 -12.34 10.37
CA GLN A 262 -6.09 -13.25 11.51
C GLN A 262 -5.93 -12.58 12.88
N ARG A 263 -5.81 -11.25 12.94
CA ARG A 263 -5.75 -10.51 14.20
C ARG A 263 -6.69 -9.31 14.28
N ARG A 264 -7.92 -9.43 13.77
CA ARG A 264 -9.08 -8.66 14.26
C ARG A 264 -10.33 -9.53 14.26
#